data_AF-A0A3D5BM57-F1
#
_entry.id   AF-A0A3D5BM57-F1
#
_cell.length_a   1.000
_cell.length_b   1.000
_cell.length_c   1.000
_cell.angle_alpha   90.00
_cell.angle_beta   90.00
_cell.angle_gamma   90.00
#
_symmetry.space_group_name_H-M   'P 1'
#
loop_
_entity.id
_entity.type
_entity.pdbx_description
1 polymer ?
#
loop_
_entity_poly.entity_id
_entity_poly.type
_entity_poly.pdbx_seq_one_letter_code
_entity_poly.pdbx_strand_id
1 'polypeptide(L)'
;MDQQQKPQDRQEQQQSKTSAQSTIPQRRQLLSTPAWQPKSRRQQRGQKAKSSAKERQLDQQIWLLHQAMVEKLLAAPQQATRIQQQLDERYQQGLLRHGEYLFWSTALLQLDQPELFRQSLLGDDAQSRKYRRRTALSALLTEAERQAIFSGLPPVAE
;
A
#
# COMPACT_ATOMS: atom_id res chain seq x y z
N MET A 1 -82.19 12.27 42.33
CA MET A 1 -82.82 11.53 43.45
C MET A 1 -82.30 10.13 43.39
N ASP A 2 -81.77 9.67 44.53
CA ASP A 2 -81.81 8.26 44.96
C ASP A 2 -80.99 7.23 44.15
N GLN A 3 -80.15 6.37 44.73
CA GLN A 3 -79.71 6.09 46.08
C GLN A 3 -78.42 5.25 45.96
N GLN A 4 -77.65 5.22 47.04
CA GLN A 4 -76.98 4.00 47.59
C GLN A 4 -75.94 3.30 46.67
N GLN A 5 -74.94 2.55 47.13
CA GLN A 5 -74.72 1.77 48.34
C GLN A 5 -73.18 1.62 48.52
N LYS A 6 -72.73 1.62 49.78
CA LYS A 6 -71.50 0.93 50.24
C LYS A 6 -71.69 -0.59 50.03
N PRO A 7 -70.64 -1.43 49.83
CA PRO A 7 -69.69 -1.85 50.91
C PRO A 7 -68.23 -2.05 50.40
N GLN A 8 -67.15 -1.86 51.17
CA GLN A 8 -66.56 -2.67 52.25
C GLN A 8 -66.08 -4.08 51.84
N ASP A 9 -64.79 -4.21 51.50
CA ASP A 9 -63.88 -5.35 51.75
C ASP A 9 -62.46 -4.89 51.31
N ARG A 10 -61.47 -4.78 52.20
CA ARG A 10 -60.50 -5.81 52.64
C ARG A 10 -59.29 -5.94 51.68
N GLN A 11 -58.11 -6.08 52.28
CA GLN A 11 -56.77 -6.21 51.67
C GLN A 11 -56.12 -4.85 51.31
N GLU A 12 -54.84 -4.60 51.51
CA GLU A 12 -53.70 -5.45 51.86
C GLU A 12 -52.56 -4.56 52.37
N GLN A 13 -51.85 -5.05 53.39
CA GLN A 13 -50.39 -5.08 53.49
C GLN A 13 -49.50 -3.82 53.36
N GLN A 14 -48.45 -3.87 54.17
CA GLN A 14 -47.10 -3.32 53.98
C GLN A 14 -46.87 -1.84 54.30
N GLN A 15 -46.46 -1.57 55.54
CA GLN A 15 -45.50 -0.49 55.84
C GLN A 15 -44.60 -0.88 57.02
N SER A 16 -43.48 -1.55 56.73
CA SER A 16 -42.33 -1.59 57.64
C SER A 16 -41.17 -0.89 56.94
N LYS A 17 -40.93 0.34 57.41
CA LYS A 17 -39.76 1.16 57.13
C LYS A 17 -38.52 0.44 57.64
N THR A 18 -37.58 0.10 56.77
CA THR A 18 -36.19 -0.12 57.17
C THR A 18 -35.27 0.71 56.28
N SER A 19 -34.44 1.45 56.99
CA SER A 19 -33.43 2.39 56.52
C SER A 19 -32.44 1.76 55.56
N ALA A 20 -32.19 2.46 54.45
CA ALA A 20 -31.10 2.23 53.55
C ALA A 20 -29.75 2.32 54.27
N GLN A 21 -28.99 1.22 54.28
CA GLN A 21 -27.54 1.24 54.42
C GLN A 21 -26.92 0.47 53.25
N SER A 22 -26.52 1.26 52.25
CA SER A 22 -25.37 1.11 51.35
C SER A 22 -24.67 -0.26 51.34
N THR A 23 -25.14 -1.16 50.48
CA THR A 23 -24.33 -2.30 50.02
C THR A 23 -23.50 -1.84 48.82
N ILE A 24 -22.20 -1.69 49.04
CA ILE A 24 -21.19 -1.47 48.00
C ILE A 24 -21.24 -2.65 47.02
N PRO A 25 -21.51 -2.47 45.71
CA PRO A 25 -21.41 -3.58 44.78
C PRO A 25 -19.95 -3.98 44.61
N GLN A 26 -19.66 -5.25 44.90
CA GLN A 26 -18.37 -5.87 44.64
C GLN A 26 -17.93 -5.60 43.19
N ARG A 27 -16.77 -4.97 43.08
CA ARG A 27 -16.04 -4.73 41.84
C ARG A 27 -15.80 -6.06 41.14
N ARG A 28 -16.60 -6.33 40.10
CA ARG A 28 -16.45 -7.41 39.13
C ARG A 28 -14.97 -7.48 38.71
N GLN A 29 -14.29 -8.57 39.04
CA GLN A 29 -12.93 -8.81 38.59
C GLN A 29 -12.96 -8.88 37.07
N LEU A 30 -12.44 -7.83 36.43
CA LEU A 30 -12.22 -7.80 35.00
C LEU A 30 -11.14 -8.84 34.71
N LEU A 31 -11.48 -9.80 33.84
CA LEU A 31 -10.53 -10.74 33.28
C LEU A 31 -9.33 -9.95 32.76
N SER A 32 -8.14 -10.38 33.17
CA SER A 32 -6.85 -9.87 32.72
C SER A 32 -6.76 -9.99 31.21
N THR A 33 -7.09 -8.92 30.49
CA THR A 33 -6.77 -8.81 29.08
C THR A 33 -5.26 -8.59 28.99
N PRO A 34 -4.51 -9.36 28.19
CA PRO A 34 -3.11 -9.05 27.96
C PRO A 34 -3.06 -7.67 27.31
N ALA A 35 -2.45 -6.72 28.02
CA ALA A 35 -2.27 -5.35 27.54
C ALA A 35 -1.64 -5.39 26.15
N TRP A 36 -2.32 -4.82 25.15
CA TRP A 36 -1.75 -4.65 23.83
C TRP A 36 -0.58 -3.67 23.94
N GLN A 37 0.64 -4.19 23.94
CA GLN A 37 1.86 -3.40 23.97
C GLN A 37 2.24 -3.03 22.54
N PRO A 38 2.20 -1.75 22.14
CA PRO A 38 2.75 -1.34 20.85
C PRO A 38 4.26 -1.64 20.89
N LYS A 39 4.68 -2.60 20.05
CA LYS A 39 6.09 -2.91 19.83
C LYS A 39 6.82 -1.60 19.53
N SER A 40 7.81 -1.25 20.34
CA SER A 40 8.49 0.05 20.23
C SER A 40 9.05 0.21 18.80
N ARG A 41 8.70 1.33 18.15
CA ARG A 41 9.21 1.71 16.83
C ARG A 41 10.76 1.69 16.75
N ARG A 42 11.43 1.74 17.92
CA ARG A 42 12.88 1.68 18.08
C ARG A 42 13.45 0.28 17.80
N GLN A 43 12.74 -0.80 18.15
CA GLN A 43 13.17 -2.17 17.82
C GLN A 43 12.96 -2.50 16.33
N GLN A 44 11.99 -1.88 15.66
CA GLN A 44 11.83 -2.00 14.19
C GLN A 44 12.89 -1.24 13.39
N ARG A 45 13.59 -0.26 13.99
CA ARG A 45 14.63 0.54 13.32
C ARG A 45 16.01 -0.13 13.26
N GLY A 46 16.23 -1.22 14.01
CA GLY A 46 17.53 -1.88 14.13
C GLY A 46 17.88 -2.88 13.03
N GLN A 47 16.93 -3.22 12.16
CA GLN A 47 17.15 -4.19 11.08
C GLN A 47 16.96 -3.53 9.71
N LYS A 48 17.71 -2.47 9.41
CA LYS A 48 18.08 -2.20 8.01
C LYS A 48 19.06 -3.30 7.61
N ALA A 49 18.53 -4.49 7.33
CA ALA A 49 19.31 -5.60 6.81
C ALA A 49 20.04 -5.09 5.54
N LYS A 50 21.37 -5.25 5.53
CA LYS A 50 22.16 -5.01 4.32
C LYS A 50 21.51 -5.82 3.20
N SER A 51 21.06 -5.15 2.13
CA SER A 51 20.39 -5.82 1.01
C SER A 51 21.23 -7.02 0.55
N SER A 52 20.57 -8.18 0.45
CA SER A 52 21.28 -9.42 0.12
C SER A 52 21.99 -9.27 -1.23
N ALA A 53 23.11 -9.98 -1.43
CA ALA A 53 23.82 -9.91 -2.70
C ALA A 53 22.91 -10.22 -3.91
N LYS A 54 21.94 -11.13 -3.72
CA LYS A 54 20.91 -11.49 -4.72
C LYS A 54 19.99 -10.32 -5.06
N GLU A 55 19.51 -9.59 -4.06
CA GLU A 55 18.66 -8.41 -4.28
C GLU A 55 19.40 -7.32 -5.05
N ARG A 56 20.68 -7.09 -4.73
CA ARG A 56 21.50 -6.10 -5.45
C ARG A 56 21.70 -6.48 -6.91
N GLN A 57 21.92 -7.76 -7.19
CA GLN A 57 22.02 -8.26 -8.56
C GLN A 57 20.70 -8.10 -9.32
N LEU A 58 19.56 -8.41 -8.68
CA LEU A 58 18.24 -8.21 -9.26
C LEU A 58 17.98 -6.72 -9.55
N ASP A 59 18.33 -5.84 -8.62
CA ASP A 59 18.23 -4.39 -8.82
C ASP A 59 19.03 -3.92 -10.02
N GLN A 60 20.26 -4.43 -10.16
CA GLN A 60 21.13 -4.10 -11.28
C GLN A 60 20.54 -4.58 -12.61
N GLN A 61 19.99 -5.80 -12.64
CA GLN A 61 19.29 -6.34 -13.81
C GLN A 61 18.07 -5.48 -14.18
N ILE A 62 17.23 -5.14 -13.20
CA ILE A 62 16.07 -4.28 -13.42
C ILE A 62 16.53 -2.90 -13.91
N TRP A 63 17.60 -2.35 -13.35
CA TRP A 63 18.15 -1.06 -13.76
C TRP A 63 18.61 -1.09 -15.24
N LEU A 64 19.32 -2.14 -15.67
CA LEU A 64 19.74 -2.31 -17.06
C LEU A 64 18.55 -2.39 -18.03
N LEU A 65 17.51 -3.14 -17.66
CA LEU A 65 16.26 -3.19 -18.44
C LEU A 65 15.64 -1.79 -18.58
N HIS A 66 15.56 -1.05 -17.48
CA HIS A 66 14.98 0.30 -17.50
C HIS A 66 15.83 1.28 -18.28
N GLN A 67 17.17 1.16 -18.26
CA GLN A 67 18.06 1.95 -19.09
C GLN A 67 17.74 1.74 -20.57
N ALA A 68 17.63 0.48 -21.02
CA ALA A 68 17.29 0.19 -22.41
C ALA A 68 15.90 0.71 -22.81
N MET A 69 14.91 0.60 -21.92
CA MET A 69 13.58 1.19 -22.15
C MET A 69 13.62 2.70 -22.32
N VAL A 70 14.38 3.39 -21.46
CA VAL A 70 14.55 4.85 -21.52
C VAL A 70 15.16 5.26 -22.85
N GLU A 71 16.26 4.62 -23.27
CA GLU A 71 16.90 4.94 -24.56
C GLU A 71 15.97 4.65 -25.74
N LYS A 72 15.21 3.54 -25.70
CA LYS A 72 14.22 3.21 -26.73
C LYS A 72 13.10 4.26 -26.81
N LEU A 73 12.65 4.76 -25.66
CA LEU A 73 11.63 5.80 -25.59
C LEU A 73 12.14 7.15 -26.09
N LEU A 74 13.38 7.52 -25.77
CA LEU A 74 14.01 8.74 -26.26
C LEU A 74 14.22 8.68 -27.78
N ALA A 75 14.53 7.51 -28.33
CA ALA A 75 14.65 7.31 -29.77
C ALA A 75 13.29 7.35 -30.51
N ALA A 76 12.20 6.98 -29.84
CA ALA A 76 10.87 6.89 -30.42
C ALA A 76 9.78 7.44 -29.47
N PRO A 77 9.70 8.77 -29.29
CA PRO A 77 8.81 9.40 -28.31
C PRO A 77 7.32 9.13 -28.61
N GLN A 78 6.94 8.88 -29.86
CA GLN A 78 5.58 8.45 -30.22
C GLN A 78 5.09 7.17 -29.51
N GLN A 79 6.00 6.32 -29.02
CA GLN A 79 5.63 5.13 -28.25
C GLN A 79 5.09 5.47 -26.86
N ALA A 80 5.40 6.67 -26.34
CA ALA A 80 5.00 7.10 -25.00
C ALA A 80 3.48 7.09 -24.80
N THR A 81 2.72 7.49 -25.82
CA THR A 81 1.25 7.48 -25.75
C THR A 81 0.71 6.05 -25.54
N ARG A 82 1.28 5.07 -26.24
CA ARG A 82 0.92 3.66 -26.05
C ARG A 82 1.27 3.17 -24.65
N ILE A 83 2.40 3.59 -24.11
CA ILE A 83 2.82 3.24 -22.75
C ILE A 83 1.89 3.85 -21.72
N GLN A 84 1.51 5.11 -21.90
CA GLN A 84 0.57 5.78 -21.02
C GLN A 84 -0.77 5.02 -20.99
N GLN A 85 -1.28 4.59 -22.15
CA GLN A 85 -2.49 3.78 -22.22
C GLN A 85 -2.35 2.45 -21.47
N GLN A 86 -1.22 1.75 -21.62
CA GLN A 86 -0.96 0.52 -20.87
C GLN A 86 -0.87 0.75 -19.35
N LEU A 87 -0.29 1.88 -18.92
CA LEU A 87 -0.26 2.27 -17.51
C LEU A 87 -1.68 2.52 -16.98
N ASP A 88 -2.51 3.23 -17.75
CA ASP A 88 -3.89 3.53 -17.42
C ASP A 88 -4.72 2.23 -17.29
N GLU A 89 -4.62 1.32 -18.27
CA GLU A 89 -5.31 0.03 -18.25
C GLU A 89 -4.92 -0.80 -17.02
N ARG A 90 -3.62 -0.90 -16.73
CA ARG A 90 -3.13 -1.66 -15.56
C ARG A 90 -3.56 -1.03 -14.24
N TYR A 91 -3.60 0.30 -14.19
CA TYR A 91 -4.09 1.03 -13.03
C TYR A 91 -5.58 0.76 -12.81
N GLN A 92 -6.39 0.83 -13.87
CA GLN A 92 -7.83 0.52 -13.82
C GLN A 92 -8.09 -0.94 -13.41
N GLN A 93 -7.25 -1.88 -13.86
CA GLN A 93 -7.32 -3.30 -13.47
C GLN A 93 -6.81 -3.57 -12.04
N GLY A 94 -6.30 -2.56 -11.33
CA GLY A 94 -5.75 -2.71 -9.98
C GLY A 94 -4.40 -3.45 -9.92
N LEU A 95 -3.74 -3.64 -11.08
CA LEU A 95 -2.42 -4.28 -11.20
C LEU A 95 -1.27 -3.34 -10.84
N LEU A 96 -1.56 -2.05 -10.64
CA LEU A 96 -0.59 -1.00 -10.40
C LEU A 96 -1.13 -0.07 -9.29
N ARG A 97 -0.30 0.27 -8.31
CA ARG A 97 -0.71 1.17 -7.22
C ARG A 97 -0.62 2.62 -7.67
N HIS A 98 -1.44 3.48 -7.05
CA HIS A 98 -1.49 4.90 -7.37
C HIS A 98 -0.13 5.62 -7.38
N GLY A 99 0.76 5.33 -6.41
CA GLY A 99 2.09 5.96 -6.39
C GLY A 99 3.01 5.53 -7.54
N GLU A 100 2.89 4.27 -7.98
CA GLU A 100 3.62 3.78 -9.16
C GLU A 100 3.06 4.42 -10.43
N TYR A 101 1.75 4.58 -10.50
CA TYR A 101 1.06 5.21 -11.63
C TYR A 101 1.52 6.64 -11.80
N LEU A 102 1.42 7.44 -10.74
CA LEU A 102 1.84 8.84 -10.77
C LEU A 102 3.32 8.98 -11.13
N PHE A 103 4.19 8.17 -10.54
CA PHE A 103 5.62 8.22 -10.84
C PHE A 103 5.88 8.05 -12.35
N TRP A 104 5.32 7.01 -12.96
CA TRP A 104 5.53 6.74 -14.39
C TRP A 104 4.86 7.77 -15.30
N SER A 105 3.62 8.15 -15.02
CA SER A 105 2.92 9.18 -15.81
C SER A 105 3.67 10.51 -15.74
N THR A 106 4.18 10.91 -14.57
CA THR A 106 4.98 12.14 -14.43
C THR A 106 6.33 12.06 -15.13
N ALA A 107 6.98 10.89 -15.11
CA ALA A 107 8.23 10.68 -15.85
C ALA A 107 7.99 10.80 -17.36
N LEU A 108 6.92 10.20 -17.90
CA LEU A 108 6.61 10.29 -19.33
C LEU A 108 6.33 11.73 -19.79
N LEU A 109 5.80 12.60 -18.93
CA LEU A 109 5.66 14.04 -19.25
C LEU A 109 7.00 14.76 -19.44
N GLN A 110 8.10 14.19 -18.94
CA GLN A 110 9.45 14.75 -19.06
C GLN A 110 10.21 14.23 -20.28
N LEU A 111 9.57 13.47 -21.18
CA LEU A 111 10.22 12.89 -22.36
C LEU A 111 10.90 13.92 -23.27
N ASP A 112 10.34 15.12 -23.37
CA ASP A 112 10.92 16.23 -24.14
C ASP A 112 12.23 16.76 -23.53
N GLN A 113 12.56 16.34 -22.30
CA GLN A 113 13.75 16.71 -21.56
C GLN A 113 14.57 15.45 -21.20
N PRO A 114 15.39 14.93 -22.14
CA PRO A 114 16.02 13.62 -22.02
C PRO A 114 16.86 13.46 -20.76
N GLU A 115 17.56 14.51 -20.34
CA GLU A 115 18.40 14.48 -19.14
C GLU A 115 17.58 14.36 -17.85
N LEU A 116 16.44 15.08 -17.76
CA LEU A 116 15.54 14.96 -16.61
C LEU A 116 14.84 13.60 -16.60
N PHE A 117 14.41 13.12 -17.77
CA PHE A 117 13.77 11.82 -17.91
C PHE A 117 14.70 10.69 -17.45
N ARG A 118 15.95 10.69 -17.92
CA ARG A 118 16.99 9.73 -17.49
C ARG A 118 17.21 9.80 -15.99
N GLN A 119 17.39 10.98 -15.42
CA GLN A 119 17.62 11.13 -13.98
C GLN A 119 16.43 10.63 -13.16
N SER A 120 15.21 10.97 -13.56
CA SER A 120 13.97 10.58 -12.89
C SER A 120 13.82 9.06 -12.82
N LEU A 121 14.10 8.35 -13.93
CA LEU A 121 13.90 6.90 -14.00
C LEU A 121 15.12 6.07 -13.59
N LEU A 122 16.34 6.58 -13.78
CA LEU A 122 17.58 5.83 -13.55
C LEU A 122 18.29 6.20 -12.24
N GLY A 123 17.74 7.14 -11.46
CA GLY A 123 18.25 7.52 -10.14
C GLY A 123 18.42 6.32 -9.18
N ASP A 124 19.44 6.37 -8.33
CA ASP A 124 19.74 5.31 -7.34
C ASP A 124 19.04 5.53 -5.98
N ASP A 125 18.12 6.50 -5.93
CA ASP A 125 17.32 6.72 -4.75
C ASP A 125 16.37 5.53 -4.47
N ALA A 126 16.01 5.36 -3.21
CA ALA A 126 15.23 4.20 -2.76
C ALA A 126 13.80 4.18 -3.34
N GLN A 127 13.24 5.34 -3.71
CA GLN A 127 11.90 5.40 -4.33
C GLN A 127 11.97 4.94 -5.77
N SER A 128 12.91 5.44 -6.56
CA SER A 128 13.10 5.03 -7.95
C SER A 128 13.39 3.53 -8.05
N ARG A 129 14.24 2.97 -7.18
CA ARG A 129 14.44 1.50 -7.10
C ARG A 129 13.14 0.74 -6.81
N LYS A 130 12.36 1.20 -5.83
CA LYS A 130 11.08 0.59 -5.46
C LYS A 130 10.09 0.61 -6.63
N TYR A 131 9.99 1.73 -7.35
CA TYR A 131 9.08 1.86 -8.48
C TYR A 131 9.54 1.01 -9.67
N ARG A 132 10.83 1.01 -10.02
CA ARG A 132 11.38 0.13 -11.06
C ARG A 132 11.07 -1.35 -10.81
N ARG A 133 11.22 -1.84 -9.58
CA ARG A 133 10.89 -3.24 -9.20
C ARG A 133 9.43 -3.63 -9.45
N ARG A 134 8.52 -2.65 -9.43
CA ARG A 134 7.07 -2.87 -9.53
C ARG A 134 6.53 -2.55 -10.92
N THR A 135 7.39 -2.08 -11.81
CA THR A 135 6.97 -1.67 -13.13
C THR A 135 6.91 -2.88 -14.03
N ALA A 136 5.70 -3.20 -14.48
CA ALA A 136 5.45 -4.32 -15.39
C ALA A 136 5.62 -3.94 -16.88
N LEU A 137 6.22 -2.78 -17.18
CA LEU A 137 6.49 -2.32 -18.54
C LEU A 137 7.68 -3.07 -19.19
N SER A 138 8.07 -4.23 -18.66
CA SER A 138 9.01 -5.18 -19.30
C SER A 138 8.59 -5.57 -20.72
N ALA A 139 7.30 -5.45 -21.05
CA ALA A 139 6.75 -5.70 -22.38
C ALA A 139 7.20 -4.68 -23.45
N LEU A 140 7.84 -3.57 -23.08
CA LEU A 140 8.41 -2.61 -24.05
C LEU A 140 9.65 -3.14 -24.76
N LEU A 141 10.38 -4.00 -24.06
CA LEU A 141 11.47 -4.74 -24.63
C LEU A 141 10.92 -6.03 -25.23
N THR A 142 11.34 -6.34 -26.44
CA THR A 142 11.16 -7.67 -27.03
C THR A 142 11.96 -8.70 -26.22
N GLU A 143 11.64 -9.98 -26.38
CA GLU A 143 12.41 -11.03 -25.72
C GLU A 143 13.88 -11.02 -26.18
N ALA A 144 14.15 -10.75 -27.45
CA ALA A 144 15.50 -10.58 -27.98
C ALA A 144 16.27 -9.45 -27.29
N GLU A 145 15.65 -8.27 -27.12
CA GLU A 145 16.27 -7.14 -26.41
C GLU A 145 16.53 -7.46 -24.92
N ARG A 146 15.63 -8.18 -24.26
CA ARG A 146 15.87 -8.62 -22.86
C ARG A 146 17.06 -9.57 -22.77
N GLN A 147 17.14 -10.54 -23.67
CA GLN A 147 18.26 -11.50 -23.72
C GLN A 147 19.57 -10.81 -24.06
N ALA A 148 19.57 -9.84 -24.97
CA ALA A 148 20.72 -9.00 -25.28
C ALA A 148 21.28 -8.29 -24.03
N ILE A 149 20.40 -7.70 -23.22
CA ILE A 149 20.79 -6.98 -21.99
C ILE A 149 21.41 -7.92 -20.96
N PHE A 150 20.89 -9.14 -20.80
CA PHE A 150 21.43 -10.11 -19.84
C PHE A 150 22.69 -10.82 -20.33
N SER A 151 22.83 -11.02 -21.64
CA SER A 151 24.00 -11.67 -22.25
C SER A 151 25.15 -10.69 -22.52
N GLY A 152 24.87 -9.38 -22.58
CA GLY A 152 25.84 -8.35 -22.96
C GLY A 152 26.13 -8.29 -24.45
N LEU A 153 25.35 -8.99 -25.28
CA LEU A 153 25.48 -9.02 -26.74
C LEU A 153 24.41 -8.11 -27.36
N PRO A 154 24.68 -7.32 -28.41
CA PRO A 154 23.65 -6.52 -29.06
C PRO A 154 22.51 -7.40 -29.60
N PRO A 155 21.24 -6.92 -29.58
CA PRO A 155 20.14 -7.68 -30.11
C PRO A 155 20.36 -7.91 -31.61
N VAL A 156 20.34 -9.18 -32.02
CA VAL A 156 20.35 -9.56 -33.44
C VAL A 156 19.02 -9.08 -34.00
N ALA A 157 19.06 -8.07 -34.88
CA ALA A 157 17.89 -7.62 -35.61
C ALA A 157 17.50 -8.72 -36.59
N GLU A 158 16.29 -9.27 -36.44
CA GLU A 158 15.59 -10.01 -37.51
C GLU A 158 14.98 -9.04 -38.53
#